data_AF-A0AAJ3UVJ0-F1
#
_entry.id   AF-A0AAJ3UVJ0-F1
#
_cell.length_a   1.000
_cell.length_b   1.000
_cell.length_c   1.000
_cell.angle_alpha   90.00
_cell.angle_beta   90.00
_cell.angle_gamma   90.00
#
_symmetry.space_group_name_H-M   'P 1'
#
loop_
_entity.id
_entity.type
_entity.pdbx_description
1 polymer ?
#
loop_
_entity_poly.entity_id
_entity_poly.type
_entity_poly.pdbx_seq_one_letter_code
_entity_poly.pdbx_strand_id
1 'polypeptide(L)'
;MIDTLTALLTPTIAVAVAWISFQQWKTARAKLNLDLFDRRYAVYRGATDALRAIARDGGCKDDEAFGLMLNAWSESQFLFGPDVQEHLDELLDAILTIQSAQHIIEDGQLEKDERSAQVKKKWEGVKRLSKERKHLVGVFEPYMLMDHRRIGTATEWLAERNKIRLSYADEKQR
;
A
#
# COMPACT_ATOMS: atom_id res chain seq x y z
N MET A 1 17.31 38.97 44.16
CA MET A 1 16.76 37.61 44.36
C MET A 1 15.65 37.27 43.36
N ILE A 2 14.82 38.25 42.96
CA ILE A 2 13.80 38.06 41.91
C ILE A 2 14.45 37.93 40.51
N ASP A 3 15.50 38.71 40.22
CA ASP A 3 16.18 38.72 38.91
C ASP A 3 16.91 37.41 38.55
N THR A 4 17.37 36.65 39.55
CA THR A 4 18.03 35.36 39.33
C THR A 4 17.03 34.25 38.99
N LEU A 5 15.81 34.34 39.50
CA LEU A 5 14.73 33.40 39.21
C LEU A 5 14.17 33.62 37.80
N THR A 6 14.02 34.87 37.37
CA THR A 6 13.60 35.20 36.00
C THR A 6 14.69 34.84 34.98
N ALA A 7 15.98 35.01 35.31
CA ALA A 7 17.10 34.63 34.44
C ALA A 7 17.19 33.11 34.19
N LEU A 8 16.77 32.27 35.14
CA LEU A 8 16.72 30.80 34.96
C LEU A 8 15.45 30.32 34.26
N LEU A 9 14.40 31.16 34.23
CA LEU A 9 13.10 30.81 33.68
C LEU A 9 13.15 30.70 32.15
N THR A 10 13.82 31.65 31.48
CA THR A 10 14.00 31.66 30.02
C THR A 10 14.70 30.41 29.48
N PRO A 11 15.89 29.98 29.98
CA PRO A 11 16.53 28.76 29.51
C PRO A 11 15.71 27.50 29.86
N THR A 12 15.02 27.49 31.00
CA THR A 12 14.14 26.37 31.37
C THR A 12 12.98 26.22 30.39
N ILE A 13 12.32 27.33 30.03
CA ILE A 13 11.27 27.33 29.00
C ILE A 13 11.85 26.92 27.66
N ALA A 14 13.02 27.42 27.28
CA ALA A 14 13.66 27.05 26.01
C ALA A 14 13.92 25.54 25.91
N VAL A 15 14.42 24.91 26.99
CA VAL A 15 14.62 23.46 27.06
C VAL A 15 13.28 22.71 26.98
N ALA A 16 12.26 23.18 27.71
CA ALA A 16 10.93 22.58 27.68
C ALA A 16 10.30 22.63 26.27
N VAL A 17 10.41 23.78 25.58
CA VAL A 17 9.93 23.95 24.21
C VAL A 17 10.69 23.03 23.26
N ALA A 18 12.02 22.98 23.34
CA ALA A 18 12.83 22.08 22.52
C ALA A 18 12.44 20.60 22.70
N TRP A 19 12.19 20.20 23.94
CA TRP A 19 11.71 18.85 24.25
C TRP A 19 10.33 18.56 23.66
N ILE A 20 9.36 19.47 23.84
CA ILE A 20 8.00 19.32 23.30
C ILE A 20 8.04 19.25 21.77
N SER A 21 8.78 20.13 21.10
CA SER A 21 8.92 20.12 19.64
C SER A 21 9.54 18.81 19.14
N PHE A 22 10.52 18.25 19.85
CA PHE A 22 11.09 16.94 19.50
C PHE A 22 10.05 15.81 19.61
N GLN A 23 9.24 15.81 20.66
CA GLN A 23 8.14 14.84 20.82
C GLN A 23 7.07 15.02 19.74
N GLN A 24 6.71 16.26 19.40
CA GLN A 24 5.77 16.56 18.32
C GLN A 24 6.26 16.05 16.97
N TRP A 25 7.55 16.25 16.66
CA TRP A 25 8.15 15.73 15.43
C TRP A 25 8.10 14.20 15.37
N LYS A 26 8.43 13.51 16.48
CA LYS A 26 8.36 12.06 16.57
C LYS A 26 6.93 11.54 16.35
N THR A 27 5.94 12.18 16.97
CA THR A 27 4.52 11.83 16.82
C THR A 27 4.00 12.10 15.41
N ALA A 28 4.31 13.26 14.83
CA ALA A 28 3.92 13.60 13.47
C ALA A 28 4.48 12.59 12.47
N ARG A 29 5.72 12.14 12.66
CA ARG A 29 6.35 11.13 11.82
C ARG A 29 5.70 9.75 11.95
N ALA A 30 5.36 9.33 13.18
CA ALA A 30 4.62 8.09 13.38
C ALA A 30 3.24 8.14 12.70
N LYS A 31 2.57 9.30 12.75
CA LYS A 31 1.30 9.53 12.06
C LYS A 31 1.43 9.45 10.54
N LEU A 32 2.45 10.07 9.94
CA LEU A 32 2.68 9.98 8.49
C LEU A 32 2.83 8.54 8.00
N ASN A 33 3.53 7.71 8.79
CA ASN A 33 3.64 6.29 8.49
C ASN A 33 2.28 5.59 8.58
N LEU A 34 1.54 5.77 9.67
CA LEU A 34 0.21 5.19 9.83
C LEU A 34 -0.73 5.59 8.68
N ASP A 35 -0.75 6.88 8.32
CA ASP A 35 -1.56 7.40 7.22
C ASP A 35 -1.19 6.74 5.88
N LEU A 36 0.10 6.48 5.63
CA LEU A 36 0.56 5.75 4.45
C LEU A 36 0.13 4.28 4.48
N PHE A 37 0.23 3.62 5.64
CA PHE A 37 -0.24 2.25 5.82
C PHE A 37 -1.73 2.15 5.51
N ASP A 38 -2.55 3.03 6.09
CA ASP A 38 -4.00 3.00 5.93
C ASP A 38 -4.39 3.19 4.46
N ARG A 39 -3.73 4.11 3.75
CA ARG A 39 -3.94 4.30 2.30
C ARG A 39 -3.57 3.07 1.49
N ARG A 40 -2.41 2.45 1.76
CA ARG A 40 -1.99 1.21 1.09
C ARG A 40 -2.94 0.06 1.39
N TYR A 41 -3.35 -0.08 2.65
CA TYR A 41 -4.26 -1.12 3.11
C TYR A 41 -5.66 -0.97 2.49
N ALA A 42 -6.13 0.27 2.26
CA ALA A 42 -7.38 0.51 1.54
C ALA A 42 -7.37 -0.08 0.12
N VAL A 43 -6.29 0.10 -0.63
CA VAL A 43 -6.12 -0.48 -1.97
C VAL A 43 -6.13 -2.01 -1.92
N TYR A 44 -5.32 -2.61 -1.04
CA TYR A 44 -5.30 -4.06 -0.86
C TYR A 44 -6.70 -4.59 -0.51
N ARG A 45 -7.39 -3.92 0.41
CA ARG A 45 -8.75 -4.30 0.80
C ARG A 45 -9.71 -4.22 -0.38
N GLY A 46 -9.71 -3.14 -1.15
CA GLY A 46 -10.53 -2.97 -2.34
C GLY A 46 -10.34 -4.09 -3.37
N ALA A 47 -9.07 -4.45 -3.65
CA ALA A 47 -8.75 -5.58 -4.52
C ALA A 47 -9.29 -6.91 -3.95
N THR A 48 -9.11 -7.17 -2.65
CA THR A 48 -9.64 -8.39 -2.03
C THR A 48 -11.16 -8.45 -1.97
N ASP A 49 -11.83 -7.31 -1.81
CA ASP A 49 -13.29 -7.22 -1.76
C ASP A 49 -13.90 -7.47 -3.14
N ALA A 50 -13.27 -6.97 -4.22
CA ALA A 50 -13.62 -7.34 -5.59
C ALA A 50 -13.55 -8.86 -5.82
N LEU A 51 -12.47 -9.50 -5.36
CA LEU A 51 -12.31 -10.95 -5.48
C LEU A 51 -13.34 -11.72 -4.63
N ARG A 52 -13.70 -11.21 -3.45
CA ARG A 52 -14.74 -11.79 -2.60
C ARG A 52 -16.12 -11.70 -3.24
N ALA A 53 -16.46 -10.57 -3.87
CA ALA A 53 -17.72 -10.40 -4.59
C ALA A 53 -17.86 -11.46 -5.70
N ILE A 54 -16.81 -11.67 -6.50
CA ILE A 54 -16.81 -12.69 -7.56
C ILE A 54 -16.96 -14.11 -7.01
N ALA A 55 -16.25 -14.42 -5.92
CA ALA A 55 -16.34 -15.73 -5.28
C ALA A 55 -17.71 -16.00 -4.66
N ARG A 56 -18.35 -14.97 -4.09
CA ARG A 56 -19.70 -15.04 -3.51
C ARG A 56 -20.75 -15.31 -4.60
N ASP A 57 -20.63 -14.60 -5.72
CA ASP A 57 -21.69 -14.58 -6.75
C ASP A 57 -21.46 -15.61 -7.87
N GLY A 58 -20.31 -16.31 -7.87
CA GLY A 58 -19.97 -17.31 -8.89
C GLY A 58 -19.67 -16.70 -10.26
N GLY A 59 -19.24 -15.44 -10.29
CA GLY A 59 -19.05 -14.64 -11.50
C GLY A 59 -19.18 -13.15 -11.22
N CYS A 60 -19.34 -12.36 -12.28
CA CYS A 60 -19.61 -10.93 -12.19
C CYS A 60 -21.07 -10.73 -12.56
N LYS A 61 -21.94 -10.76 -11.54
CA LYS A 61 -23.38 -10.60 -11.74
C LYS A 61 -23.75 -9.13 -12.02
N ASP A 62 -23.00 -8.23 -11.40
CA ASP A 62 -23.18 -6.78 -11.46
C ASP A 62 -21.80 -6.11 -11.67
N ASP A 63 -21.80 -4.78 -11.81
CA ASP A 63 -20.58 -3.96 -11.94
C ASP A 63 -19.78 -3.81 -10.62
N GLU A 64 -20.26 -4.34 -9.49
CA GLU A 64 -19.65 -4.16 -8.16
C GLU A 64 -18.19 -4.60 -8.14
N ALA A 65 -17.90 -5.84 -8.55
CA ALA A 65 -16.55 -6.40 -8.50
C ALA A 65 -15.58 -5.65 -9.43
N PHE A 66 -16.05 -5.26 -10.61
CA PHE A 66 -15.26 -4.49 -11.57
C PHE A 66 -14.95 -3.10 -11.03
N GLY A 67 -15.95 -2.39 -10.49
CA GLY A 67 -15.78 -1.06 -9.90
C GLY A 67 -14.82 -1.07 -8.71
N LEU A 68 -14.92 -2.05 -7.82
CA LEU A 68 -13.99 -2.21 -6.69
C LEU A 68 -12.54 -2.43 -7.16
N MET A 69 -12.34 -3.30 -8.16
CA MET A 69 -11.01 -3.56 -8.69
C MET A 69 -10.44 -2.35 -9.44
N LEU A 70 -11.26 -1.66 -10.24
CA LEU A 70 -10.85 -0.46 -10.98
C LEU A 70 -10.43 0.67 -10.04
N ASN A 71 -11.16 0.87 -8.94
CA ASN A 71 -10.79 1.85 -7.91
C ASN A 71 -9.45 1.49 -7.24
N ALA A 72 -9.27 0.22 -6.87
CA ALA A 72 -8.01 -0.25 -6.32
C ALA A 72 -6.84 -0.07 -7.31
N TRP A 73 -7.05 -0.41 -8.58
CA TRP A 73 -6.05 -0.21 -9.64
C TRP A 73 -5.67 1.27 -9.81
N SER A 74 -6.66 2.17 -9.86
CA SER A 74 -6.43 3.62 -10.00
C SER A 74 -5.66 4.20 -8.82
N GLU A 75 -6.05 3.87 -7.59
CA GLU A 75 -5.36 4.34 -6.39
C GLU A 75 -3.95 3.75 -6.25
N SER A 76 -3.73 2.54 -6.77
CA SER A 76 -2.44 1.86 -6.66
C SER A 76 -1.30 2.62 -7.36
N GLN A 77 -1.61 3.36 -8.44
CA GLN A 77 -0.64 4.09 -9.27
C GLN A 77 0.18 5.11 -8.48
N PHE A 78 -0.34 5.60 -7.36
CA PHE A 78 0.30 6.63 -6.55
C PHE A 78 0.95 6.08 -5.27
N LEU A 79 0.70 4.82 -4.92
CA LEU A 79 1.03 4.25 -3.61
C LEU A 79 2.05 3.12 -3.67
N PHE A 80 2.17 2.47 -4.83
CA PHE A 80 2.94 1.25 -5.04
C PHE A 80 3.86 1.35 -6.26
N GLY A 81 4.70 0.33 -6.45
CA GLY A 81 5.54 0.18 -7.62
C GLY A 81 4.82 -0.50 -8.79
N PRO A 82 5.53 -0.66 -9.93
CA PRO A 82 4.96 -1.24 -11.14
C PRO A 82 4.55 -2.70 -10.97
N ASP A 83 5.15 -3.44 -10.04
CA ASP A 83 4.81 -4.82 -9.71
C ASP A 83 3.37 -4.99 -9.21
N VAL A 84 2.91 -4.13 -8.30
CA VAL A 84 1.51 -4.11 -7.84
C VAL A 84 0.58 -3.72 -8.98
N GLN A 85 0.98 -2.73 -9.79
CA GLN A 85 0.15 -2.25 -10.88
C GLN A 85 -0.06 -3.31 -11.96
N GLU A 86 1.02 -3.96 -12.41
CA GLU A 86 0.98 -5.06 -13.38
C GLU A 86 0.11 -6.21 -12.87
N HIS A 87 0.23 -6.56 -11.59
CA HIS A 87 -0.56 -7.63 -11.01
C HIS A 87 -2.06 -7.29 -10.89
N LEU A 88 -2.40 -6.05 -10.52
CA LEU A 88 -3.79 -5.59 -10.50
C LEU A 88 -4.38 -5.50 -11.92
N ASP A 89 -3.56 -5.16 -12.92
CA ASP A 89 -3.96 -5.13 -14.33
C ASP A 89 -4.36 -6.53 -14.82
N GLU A 90 -3.56 -7.55 -14.51
CA GLU A 90 -3.89 -8.94 -14.84
C GLU A 90 -5.18 -9.44 -14.19
N LEU A 91 -5.44 -9.00 -12.95
CA LEU A 91 -6.69 -9.29 -12.26
C LEU A 91 -7.87 -8.56 -12.90
N LEU A 92 -7.73 -7.28 -13.21
CA LEU A 92 -8.77 -6.48 -13.86
C LEU A 92 -9.15 -7.06 -15.23
N ASP A 93 -8.17 -7.46 -16.03
CA ASP A 93 -8.34 -8.18 -17.30
C ASP A 93 -9.17 -9.47 -17.14
N ALA A 94 -8.84 -10.27 -16.12
CA ALA A 94 -9.55 -11.51 -15.85
C ALA A 94 -11.01 -11.23 -15.44
N ILE A 95 -11.24 -10.19 -14.64
CA ILE A 95 -12.58 -9.74 -14.23
C ILE A 95 -13.38 -9.29 -15.45
N LEU A 96 -12.81 -8.44 -16.30
CA LEU A 96 -13.45 -7.96 -17.53
C LEU A 96 -13.80 -9.12 -18.48
N THR A 97 -12.95 -10.14 -18.56
CA THR A 97 -13.22 -11.36 -19.34
C THR A 97 -14.42 -12.12 -18.79
N ILE A 98 -14.51 -12.29 -17.47
CA ILE A 98 -15.64 -12.95 -16.80
C ILE A 98 -16.92 -12.16 -17.02
N GLN A 99 -16.87 -10.85 -16.78
CA GLN A 99 -18.01 -9.95 -16.85
C GLN A 99 -18.57 -9.85 -18.28
N SER A 100 -17.71 -9.62 -19.27
CA SER A 100 -18.13 -9.56 -20.67
C SER A 100 -18.78 -10.88 -21.13
N ALA A 101 -18.18 -12.03 -20.80
CA ALA A 101 -18.77 -13.32 -21.13
C ALA A 101 -20.11 -13.55 -20.42
N GLN A 102 -20.24 -13.09 -19.17
CA GLN A 102 -21.47 -13.22 -18.40
C GLN A 102 -22.60 -12.36 -18.96
N HIS A 103 -22.37 -11.07 -19.25
CA HIS A 103 -23.38 -10.22 -19.87
C HIS A 103 -23.88 -10.79 -21.20
N ILE A 104 -22.97 -11.24 -22.06
CA ILE A 104 -23.36 -11.84 -23.36
C ILE A 104 -24.22 -13.10 -23.17
N ILE A 105 -23.93 -13.92 -22.15
CA ILE A 105 -24.76 -15.10 -21.82
C ILE A 105 -26.14 -14.69 -21.29
N GLU A 106 -26.20 -13.65 -20.46
CA GLU A 106 -27.43 -13.17 -19.82
C GLU A 106 -28.38 -12.45 -20.80
N ASP A 107 -27.84 -11.79 -21.83
CA ASP A 107 -28.62 -11.16 -22.91
C ASP A 107 -29.48 -12.17 -23.70
N GLY A 108 -29.18 -13.47 -23.62
CA GLY A 108 -30.09 -14.56 -23.97
C GLY A 108 -30.32 -14.81 -25.47
N GLN A 109 -29.80 -13.98 -26.36
CA GLN A 109 -29.95 -14.11 -27.83
C GLN A 109 -28.81 -14.92 -28.50
N LEU A 110 -28.33 -15.99 -27.86
CA LEU A 110 -27.21 -16.77 -28.37
C LEU A 110 -27.64 -18.12 -28.92
N GLU A 111 -27.09 -18.48 -30.09
CA GLU A 111 -27.11 -19.85 -30.58
C GLU A 111 -26.34 -20.78 -29.63
N LYS A 112 -26.65 -22.08 -29.66
CA LYS A 112 -26.08 -23.07 -28.70
C LYS A 112 -24.54 -23.11 -28.72
N ASP A 113 -23.94 -22.99 -29.90
CA ASP A 113 -22.49 -23.04 -30.08
C ASP A 113 -21.81 -21.76 -29.55
N GLU A 114 -22.42 -20.59 -29.80
CA GLU A 114 -21.96 -19.31 -29.28
C GLU A 114 -22.04 -19.25 -27.75
N ARG A 115 -23.16 -19.72 -27.19
CA ARG A 115 -23.32 -19.84 -25.74
C ARG A 115 -22.24 -20.73 -25.13
N SER A 116 -21.92 -21.84 -25.77
CA SER A 116 -20.87 -22.77 -25.31
C SER A 116 -19.48 -22.11 -25.34
N ALA A 117 -19.20 -21.30 -26.38
CA ALA A 117 -17.97 -20.52 -26.48
C ALA A 117 -17.84 -19.48 -25.34
N GLN A 118 -18.93 -18.75 -25.02
CA GLN A 118 -18.91 -17.78 -23.92
C GLN A 118 -18.75 -18.44 -22.56
N VAL A 119 -19.38 -19.59 -22.33
CA VAL A 119 -19.18 -20.36 -21.08
C VAL A 119 -17.72 -20.77 -20.92
N LYS A 120 -17.06 -21.19 -22.01
CA LYS A 120 -15.62 -21.50 -22.00
C LYS A 120 -14.77 -20.27 -21.69
N LYS A 121 -15.06 -19.13 -22.33
CA LYS A 121 -14.38 -17.85 -22.08
C LYS A 121 -14.51 -17.40 -20.63
N LYS A 122 -15.72 -17.48 -20.04
CA LYS A 122 -15.95 -17.22 -18.62
C LYS A 122 -15.08 -18.12 -17.73
N TRP A 123 -15.01 -19.41 -18.04
CA TRP A 123 -14.18 -20.36 -17.31
C TRP A 123 -12.69 -20.04 -17.40
N GLU A 124 -12.20 -19.64 -18.57
CA GLU A 124 -10.82 -19.20 -18.77
C GLU A 124 -10.49 -17.96 -17.89
N GLY A 125 -11.41 -16.99 -17.84
CA GLY A 125 -11.32 -15.83 -16.95
C GLY A 125 -11.25 -16.24 -15.47
N VAL A 126 -12.13 -17.12 -15.01
CA VAL A 126 -12.12 -17.63 -13.62
C VAL A 126 -10.82 -18.37 -13.29
N LYS A 127 -10.28 -19.15 -14.24
CA LYS A 127 -9.02 -19.85 -14.06
C LYS A 127 -7.84 -18.88 -13.94
N ARG A 128 -7.79 -17.83 -14.78
CA ARG A 128 -6.78 -16.77 -14.71
C ARG A 128 -6.88 -16.03 -13.37
N LEU A 129 -8.09 -15.61 -12.98
CA LEU A 129 -8.33 -14.94 -11.71
C LEU A 129 -7.88 -15.77 -10.50
N SER A 130 -8.20 -17.07 -10.48
CA SER A 130 -7.81 -17.99 -9.41
C SER A 130 -6.30 -18.19 -9.32
N LYS A 131 -5.60 -18.17 -10.46
CA LYS A 131 -4.14 -18.22 -10.50
C LYS A 131 -3.53 -16.95 -9.90
N GLU A 132 -3.94 -15.79 -10.40
CA GLU A 132 -3.33 -14.52 -9.98
C GLU A 132 -3.67 -14.15 -8.54
N ARG A 133 -4.88 -14.45 -8.07
CA ARG A 133 -5.29 -14.27 -6.67
C ARG A 133 -4.29 -14.85 -5.65
N LYS A 134 -3.57 -15.92 -5.98
CA LYS A 134 -2.61 -16.56 -5.06
C LYS A 134 -1.39 -15.69 -4.79
N HIS A 135 -1.02 -14.82 -5.72
CA HIS A 135 0.18 -14.00 -5.64
C HIS A 135 -0.11 -12.61 -5.05
N LEU A 136 -1.38 -12.20 -4.98
CA LEU A 136 -1.80 -10.88 -4.51
C LEU A 136 -1.13 -10.45 -3.19
N VAL A 137 -1.10 -11.32 -2.17
CA VAL A 137 -0.49 -10.97 -0.88
C VAL A 137 1.01 -10.70 -1.01
N GLY A 138 1.73 -11.54 -1.77
CA GLY A 138 3.17 -11.43 -1.93
C GLY A 138 3.61 -10.18 -2.69
N VAL A 139 2.78 -9.66 -3.58
CA VAL A 139 3.08 -8.41 -4.31
C VAL A 139 2.85 -7.17 -3.43
N PHE A 140 1.87 -7.21 -2.52
CA PHE A 140 1.61 -6.11 -1.60
C PHE A 140 2.53 -6.11 -0.36
N GLU A 141 3.01 -7.28 0.07
CA GLU A 141 3.79 -7.46 1.31
C GLU A 141 4.99 -6.51 1.45
N PRO A 142 5.86 -6.30 0.45
CA PRO A 142 7.01 -5.40 0.57
C PRO A 142 6.63 -3.93 0.83
N TYR A 143 5.43 -3.53 0.42
CA TYR A 143 4.93 -2.18 0.61
C TYR A 143 4.16 -2.00 1.94
N MET A 144 3.67 -3.09 2.51
CA MET A 144 2.95 -3.12 3.79
C MET A 144 3.91 -3.24 4.97
N LEU A 145 4.95 -4.06 4.82
CA LEU A 145 6.03 -4.16 5.78
C LEU A 145 6.86 -2.88 5.66
N MET A 146 6.66 -1.94 6.58
CA MET A 146 7.42 -0.68 6.68
C MET A 146 8.90 -0.88 7.07
N ASP A 147 9.53 -1.93 6.57
CA ASP A 147 10.92 -2.26 6.88
C ASP A 147 11.91 -1.34 6.12
N HIS A 148 11.42 -0.61 5.12
CA HIS A 148 12.25 0.25 4.29
C HIS A 148 12.37 1.66 4.89
N ARG A 149 13.44 1.82 5.68
CA ARG A 149 14.04 3.06 6.19
C ARG A 149 13.52 3.56 7.54
N ARG A 150 14.03 2.92 8.59
CA ARG A 150 14.29 3.57 9.89
C ARG A 150 15.28 4.74 9.66
N ILE A 151 14.81 5.91 9.23
CA ILE A 151 15.67 7.11 9.23
C ILE A 151 15.97 7.38 10.70
N GLY A 152 17.24 7.19 11.08
CA GLY A 152 17.71 7.33 12.44
C GLY A 152 17.25 8.66 13.05
N THR A 153 16.96 8.63 14.34
CA THR A 153 16.75 9.84 15.15
C THR A 153 17.93 10.80 15.01
N ALA A 154 17.74 12.10 15.30
CA ALA A 154 18.84 13.07 15.25
C ALA A 154 20.06 12.65 16.09
N THR A 155 19.82 11.94 17.19
CA THR A 155 20.85 11.33 18.05
C THR A 155 21.58 10.17 17.37
N GLU A 156 20.88 9.31 16.64
CA GLU A 156 21.50 8.23 15.85
C GLU A 156 22.27 8.80 14.66
N TRP A 157 21.74 9.82 13.98
CA TRP A 157 22.46 10.55 12.93
C TRP A 157 23.73 11.23 13.47
N LEU A 158 23.67 11.87 14.64
CA LEU A 158 24.83 12.46 15.29
C LEU A 158 25.84 11.39 15.72
N ALA A 159 25.39 10.27 16.27
CA ALA A 159 26.23 9.14 16.67
C ALA A 159 26.91 8.50 15.45
N GLU A 160 26.19 8.36 14.34
CA GLU A 160 26.71 7.82 13.09
C GLU A 160 27.72 8.77 12.44
N ARG A 161 27.45 10.08 12.44
CA ARG A 161 28.42 11.09 12.01
C ARG A 161 29.65 11.15 12.91
N ASN A 162 29.50 10.94 14.22
CA ASN A 162 30.63 10.84 15.14
C ASN A 162 31.47 9.58 14.88
N LYS A 163 30.84 8.41 14.63
CA LYS A 163 31.56 7.19 14.25
C LYS A 163 32.38 7.38 12.97
N ILE A 164 31.79 8.01 11.95
CA ILE A 164 32.48 8.31 10.69
C ILE A 164 33.65 9.29 10.92
N ARG A 165 33.51 10.30 11.78
CA ARG A 165 34.62 11.21 12.13
C ARG A 165 35.77 10.50 12.83
N LEU A 166 35.45 9.57 13.74
CA LEU A 166 36.45 8.81 14.49
C LEU A 166 37.22 7.83 13.60
N SER A 167 36.56 7.20 12.61
CA SER A 167 37.27 6.30 11.68
C SER A 167 38.30 7.03 10.81
N TYR A 168 38.03 8.28 10.42
CA TYR A 168 39.01 9.10 9.68
C TYR A 168 40.17 9.62 10.55
N ALA A 169 39.98 9.70 11.88
CA ALA A 169 41.05 10.06 12.80
C ALA A 169 42.03 8.89 13.01
N ASP A 170 41.52 7.65 13.06
CA ASP A 170 42.33 6.43 13.17
C ASP A 170 43.12 6.12 11.90
N GLU A 171 42.58 6.41 10.70
CA GLU A 171 43.31 6.27 9.44
C GLU A 171 44.51 7.23 9.29
N LYS A 172 44.52 8.36 10.01
CA LYS A 172 45.65 9.31 9.99
C LYS A 172 46.78 8.99 10.96
N GLN A 173 46.66 7.92 11.77
CA GLN A 173 47.65 7.51 12.76
C GLN A 173 48.43 6.23 12.38
N ARG A 174 48.23 5.69 11.17
CA ARG A 174 49.05 4.64 10.56
C ARG A 174 49.92 5.19 9.45
#